data_AF-A0A7L3DR06-F1
#
_entry.id   AF-A0A7L3DR06-F1
#
_cell.length_a   1.000
_cell.length_b   1.000
_cell.length_c   1.000
_cell.angle_alpha   90.00
_cell.angle_beta   90.00
_cell.angle_gamma   90.00
#
_symmetry.space_group_name_H-M   'P 1'
#
loop_
_entity.id
_entity.type
_entity.pdbx_description
1 polymer ?
#
loop_
_entity_poly.entity_id
_entity_poly.type
_entity_poly.pdbx_seq_one_letter_code
_entity_poly.pdbx_strand_id
1 'polypeptide(L)' 'MKAVAALLLVGMLILWTELPTGSAWSCPPVRVTCAIPNPPNRCYSDRQCPRHKKCCQSSCGTRCLSRLRALPI' A
#
# COMPACT_ATOMS: atom_id res chain seq x y z
N MET A 1 -1.28 -6.88 -42.09
CA MET A 1 -0.02 -6.94 -41.28
C MET A 1 0.16 -5.71 -40.39
N LYS A 2 0.05 -4.48 -40.90
CA LYS A 2 0.21 -3.24 -40.11
C LYS A 2 -0.80 -3.05 -38.98
N ALA A 3 -2.07 -3.40 -39.23
CA ALA A 3 -3.14 -3.30 -38.22
C ALA A 3 -2.91 -4.25 -37.04
N VAL A 4 -2.42 -5.47 -37.29
CA VAL A 4 -2.09 -6.43 -36.23
C VAL A 4 -0.94 -5.93 -35.37
N ALA A 5 0.10 -5.36 -35.98
CA ALA A 5 1.21 -4.75 -35.25
C ALA A 5 0.75 -3.55 -34.39
N ALA A 6 -0.14 -2.70 -34.93
CA ALA A 6 -0.71 -1.59 -34.18
C ALA A 6 -1.54 -2.04 -32.99
N LEU A 7 -2.37 -3.08 -33.16
CA LEU A 7 -3.19 -3.64 -32.07
C LEU A 7 -2.33 -4.25 -30.95
N LEU A 8 -1.23 -4.93 -31.30
CA LEU A 8 -0.30 -5.49 -30.31
C LEU A 8 0.43 -4.42 -29.50
N LEU A 9 0.84 -3.32 -30.14
CA LEU A 9 1.50 -2.20 -29.46
C LEU A 9 0.54 -1.46 -28.51
N VAL A 10 -0.71 -1.25 -28.93
CA VAL A 10 -1.75 -0.66 -28.08
C VAL A 10 -2.06 -1.58 -26.90
N GLY A 11 -2.21 -2.89 -27.14
CA GLY A 11 -2.43 -3.88 -26.08
C GLY A 11 -1.29 -3.95 -25.06
N MET A 12 -0.04 -3.89 -25.52
CA MET A 12 1.13 -3.83 -24.63
C MET A 12 1.13 -2.55 -23.79
N LEU A 13 0.81 -1.38 -24.35
CA LEU A 13 0.72 -0.13 -23.56
C LEU A 13 -0.33 -0.20 -22.44
N ILE A 14 -1.49 -0.81 -22.70
CA ILE A 14 -2.57 -0.97 -21.71
C ILE A 14 -2.15 -1.91 -20.56
N LEU A 15 -1.30 -2.91 -20.85
CA LEU A 15 -0.85 -3.87 -19.84
C LEU A 15 0.08 -3.25 -18.77
N TRP A 16 0.81 -2.17 -19.08
CA TRP A 16 1.69 -1.49 -18.13
C TRP A 16 0.97 -0.49 -17.23
N THR A 17 -0.20 0.03 -17.63
CA THR A 17 -0.95 1.00 -16.81
C THR A 17 -1.64 0.36 -15.62
N GLU A 18 -1.87 -0.95 -15.67
CA GLU A 18 -2.59 -1.73 -14.66
C GLU A 18 -1.64 -2.49 -13.72
N LEU A 19 -0.38 -2.08 -13.56
CA LEU A 19 0.46 -2.65 -12.49
C LEU A 19 0.10 -1.95 -11.17
N PRO A 20 -0.53 -2.63 -10.19
CA PRO A 20 -0.73 -2.06 -8.88
C PRO A 20 0.64 -1.82 -8.26
N THR A 21 1.11 -0.57 -8.30
CA THR A 21 2.37 -0.11 -7.68
C THR A 21 2.30 -0.13 -6.15
N GLY A 22 1.28 -0.75 -5.57
CA GLY A 22 1.02 -0.84 -4.15
C GLY A 22 0.89 -2.29 -3.69
N SER A 23 1.40 -2.58 -2.50
CA SER A 23 1.23 -3.89 -1.88
C SER A 23 -0.26 -4.24 -1.72
N ALA A 24 -0.68 -5.42 -2.20
CA ALA A 24 -2.06 -5.91 -2.26
C ALA A 24 -2.71 -6.23 -0.88
N TRP A 25 -2.34 -5.55 0.19
CA TRP A 25 -2.95 -5.71 1.52
C TRP A 25 -3.38 -4.36 2.09
N SER A 26 -4.32 -4.42 3.03
CA SER A 26 -4.92 -3.26 3.68
C SER A 26 -4.52 -3.17 5.15
N CYS A 27 -4.45 -1.95 5.69
CA CYS A 27 -4.15 -1.73 7.09
C CYS A 27 -5.17 -2.44 8.01
N PRO A 28 -4.72 -2.99 9.15
CA PRO A 28 -5.63 -3.58 10.12
C PRO A 28 -6.54 -2.50 10.74
N PRO A 29 -7.77 -2.85 11.16
CA PRO A 29 -8.63 -1.93 11.87
C PRO A 29 -8.02 -1.54 13.22
N VAL A 30 -8.12 -0.27 13.59
CA VAL A 30 -7.67 0.23 14.89
C VAL A 30 -8.87 0.23 15.83
N ARG A 31 -8.80 -0.54 16.91
CA ARG A 31 -9.88 -0.67 17.90
C ARG A 31 -9.70 0.19 19.14
N VAL A 32 -8.49 0.68 19.38
CA VAL A 32 -8.11 1.47 20.56
C VAL A 32 -7.26 2.63 20.11
N THR A 33 -7.53 3.82 20.63
CA THR A 33 -6.78 5.06 20.32
C THR A 33 -6.31 5.69 21.62
N CYS A 34 -5.07 6.19 21.64
CA CYS A 34 -4.51 6.91 22.77
C CYS A 34 -5.21 8.27 22.96
N ALA A 35 -5.35 8.70 24.21
CA ALA A 35 -5.92 10.01 24.55
C ALA A 35 -4.84 11.11 24.56
N ILE A 36 -4.03 11.19 23.51
CA ILE A 36 -2.97 12.19 23.37
C ILE A 36 -3.37 13.17 22.27
N PRO A 37 -3.49 14.48 22.56
CA PRO A 37 -3.63 15.48 21.52
C PRO A 37 -2.43 15.44 20.58
N ASN A 38 -2.67 15.30 19.27
CA ASN A 38 -1.65 15.23 18.22
C ASN A 38 -0.64 14.08 18.42
N PRO A 39 -1.07 12.82 18.28
CA PRO A 39 -0.15 11.69 18.44
C PRO A 39 0.94 11.72 17.35
N PRO A 40 2.17 11.27 17.68
CA PRO A 40 3.29 11.36 16.75
C PRO A 40 3.13 10.44 15.55
N ASN A 41 3.30 10.99 14.35
CA ASN A 41 3.27 10.26 13.09
C ASN A 41 4.68 9.87 12.67
N ARG A 42 4.93 8.57 12.52
CA ARG A 42 6.24 8.05 12.04
C ARG A 42 6.31 7.96 10.52
N CYS A 43 5.18 8.11 9.84
CA CYS A 43 5.07 8.15 8.39
C CYS A 43 3.80 8.90 7.97
N TYR A 44 3.75 9.36 6.72
CA TYR A 44 2.59 10.02 6.13
C TYR A 44 2.13 9.34 4.82
N SER A 45 2.96 8.49 4.24
CA SER A 45 2.63 7.71 3.05
C SER A 45 3.43 6.42 2.99
N ASP A 46 2.95 5.45 2.22
CA ASP A 46 3.62 4.15 2.00
C ASP A 46 5.04 4.32 1.46
N ARG A 47 5.33 5.40 0.73
CA ARG A 47 6.67 5.70 0.17
C ARG A 47 7.73 5.95 1.24
N GLN A 48 7.34 6.40 2.42
CA GLN A 48 8.26 6.62 3.55
C GLN A 48 8.56 5.32 4.29
N CYS A 49 7.84 4.24 3.98
CA CYS A 49 8.01 2.97 4.65
C CYS A 49 9.02 2.07 3.92
N PRO A 50 9.83 1.30 4.66
CA PRO A 50 10.70 0.29 4.07
C PRO A 50 9.90 -0.74 3.27
N ARG A 51 10.55 -1.35 2.27
CA ARG A 51 10.00 -2.33 1.32
C ARG A 51 8.81 -3.15 1.85
N HIS A 52 7.72 -3.19 1.05
CA HIS A 52 6.50 -3.96 1.28
C HIS A 52 5.70 -3.61 2.55
N LYS A 53 6.05 -2.52 3.24
CA LYS A 53 5.27 -1.96 4.35
C LYS A 53 4.37 -0.83 3.87
N LYS A 54 3.27 -0.62 4.60
CA LYS A 54 2.35 0.50 4.37
C LYS A 54 2.33 1.40 5.59
N CYS A 55 2.08 2.68 5.37
CA CYS A 55 1.85 3.64 6.43
C CYS A 55 0.41 3.52 6.92
N CYS A 56 0.24 3.01 8.13
CA CYS A 56 -1.07 2.68 8.69
C CYS A 56 -1.32 3.43 9.99
N GLN A 57 -2.60 3.70 10.25
CA GLN A 57 -3.04 4.14 11.57
C GLN A 57 -2.73 3.05 12.61
N SER A 58 -2.20 3.46 13.76
CA SER A 58 -1.99 2.64 14.94
C SER A 58 -2.84 3.16 16.09
N SER A 59 -2.76 2.52 17.24
CA SER A 59 -3.36 3.03 18.47
C SER A 59 -2.88 4.41 18.90
N CYS A 60 -1.72 4.87 18.42
CA CYS A 60 -1.23 6.21 18.68
C CYS A 60 -0.42 6.69 17.49
N GLY A 61 -1.07 7.50 16.62
CA GLY A 61 -0.46 8.03 15.39
C GLY A 61 -0.32 7.00 14.28
N THR A 62 0.52 7.30 13.29
CA THR A 62 0.81 6.42 12.15
C THR A 62 2.16 5.70 12.27
N ARG A 63 2.24 4.49 11.73
CA ARG A 63 3.49 3.72 11.65
C ARG A 63 3.54 2.80 10.44
N CYS A 64 4.76 2.44 10.03
CA CYS A 64 4.98 1.47 8.97
C CYS A 64 4.69 0.05 9.46
N LEU A 65 3.65 -0.57 8.91
CA LEU A 65 3.25 -1.95 9.21
C LEU A 65 3.61 -2.86 8.04
N SER A 66 4.04 -4.07 8.35
CA SER A 66 4.06 -5.17 7.37
C SER A 66 2.68 -5.83 7.33
N ARG A 67 2.39 -6.57 6.25
CA ARG A 67 1.28 -7.52 6.26
C ARG A 67 1.44 -8.42 7.49
N LEU A 68 0.44 -8.43 8.37
CA LEU A 68 0.34 -9.44 9.41
C LEU A 68 0.21 -10.78 8.67
N ARG A 69 1.30 -11.55 8.60
CA ARG A 69 1.14 -13.01 8.60
C ARG A 69 0.37 -13.26 9.89
N ALA A 70 -0.85 -13.81 9.78
CA ALA A 70 -1.64 -14.17 10.95
C ALA A 70 -0.68 -14.73 11.99
N LEU A 71 -0.53 -14.05 13.13
CA LEU A 71 0.15 -14.69 14.25
C LEU A 71 -0.66 -15.97 14.49
N PRO A 72 -0.05 -17.15 14.47
CA PRO A 72 -0.73 -18.34 14.91
C PRO A 72 -1.05 -18.08 16.39
N ILE A 73 -2.35 -17.92 16.67
CA ILE A 73 -2.87 -18.00 18.03
C ILE A 73 -2.90 -19.49 18.38
#